data_AF-A0A967LJJ9-F1
#
_entry.id   AF-A0A967LJJ9-F1
#
_cell.length_a   1.000
_cell.length_b   1.000
_cell.length_c   1.000
_cell.angle_alpha   90.00
_cell.angle_beta   90.00
_cell.angle_gamma   90.00
#
_symmetry.space_group_name_H-M   'P 1'
#
loop_
_entity.id
_entity.type
_entity.pdbx_description
1 polymer ?
#
loop_
_entity_poly.entity_id
_entity_poly.type
_entity_poly.pdbx_seq_one_letter_code
_entity_poly.pdbx_strand_id
1 'polypeptide(L)'
;LVTEGLIEQGLKVAGETGAAIAVIPVTDTIKVAGDDWVVQQTLPRGNLWAVQTPQVFRFDIITEAYRQVEAEVTDDASLVEQLGYKVKLYMGSYDNIKITTPDDLALAE
;
A
#
# COMPACT_ATOMS: atom_id res chain seq x y z
N LEU A 1 -11.24 11.24 0.36
CA LEU A 1 -11.60 10.38 1.51
C LEU A 1 -11.95 8.97 1.02
N VAL A 2 -11.94 7.97 1.90
CA VAL A 2 -12.37 6.60 1.57
C VAL A 2 -13.83 6.59 1.13
N THR A 3 -14.13 5.90 0.03
CA THR A 3 -15.50 5.78 -0.52
C THR A 3 -15.97 4.33 -0.49
N GLU A 4 -17.29 4.12 -0.53
CA GLU A 4 -17.89 2.78 -0.63
C GLU A 4 -17.39 2.04 -1.88
N GLY A 5 -17.37 2.71 -3.04
CA GLY A 5 -16.88 2.10 -4.29
C GLY A 5 -15.41 1.68 -4.22
N LEU A 6 -14.56 2.39 -3.47
CA LEU A 6 -13.18 1.99 -3.24
C LEU A 6 -13.11 0.68 -2.43
N ILE A 7 -13.94 0.56 -1.39
CA ILE A 7 -14.03 -0.65 -0.56
C ILE A 7 -14.55 -1.83 -1.39
N GLU A 8 -15.63 -1.64 -2.15
CA GLU A 8 -16.21 -2.67 -3.02
C GLU A 8 -15.20 -3.19 -4.06
N GLN A 9 -14.43 -2.28 -4.65
CA GLN A 9 -13.36 -2.65 -5.58
C GLN A 9 -12.28 -3.48 -4.88
N GLY A 10 -11.85 -3.06 -3.68
CA GLY A 10 -10.89 -3.83 -2.88
C GLY A 10 -11.40 -5.24 -2.56
N LEU A 11 -12.66 -5.38 -2.15
CA LEU A 11 -13.31 -6.68 -1.90
C LEU A 11 -13.34 -7.56 -3.16
N LYS A 12 -13.72 -6.99 -4.30
CA LYS A 12 -13.74 -7.71 -5.59
C LYS A 12 -12.36 -8.23 -5.97
N VAL A 13 -11.33 -7.39 -5.86
CA VAL A 13 -9.95 -7.72 -6.25
C VAL A 13 -9.34 -8.73 -5.27
N ALA A 14 -9.58 -8.57 -3.97
CA ALA A 14 -9.16 -9.52 -2.95
C ALA A 14 -9.86 -10.88 -3.14
N GLY A 15 -11.08 -10.92 -3.70
CA GLY A 15 -11.76 -12.17 -4.05
C GLY A 15 -10.98 -13.07 -5.02
N GLU A 16 -10.05 -12.54 -5.81
CA GLU A 16 -9.25 -13.31 -6.76
C GLU A 16 -8.00 -13.96 -6.16
N THR A 17 -7.37 -13.30 -5.19
CA THR A 17 -6.04 -13.70 -4.67
C THR A 17 -6.00 -13.89 -3.16
N GLY A 18 -7.04 -13.43 -2.47
CA GLY A 18 -7.14 -13.38 -1.01
C GLY A 18 -6.57 -12.10 -0.39
N ALA A 19 -5.90 -11.24 -1.15
CA ALA A 19 -5.31 -10.00 -0.63
C ALA A 19 -5.27 -8.90 -1.71
N ALA A 20 -5.63 -7.67 -1.34
CA ALA A 20 -5.59 -6.54 -2.25
C ALA A 20 -5.26 -5.22 -1.54
N ILE A 21 -4.52 -4.34 -2.23
CA ILE A 21 -4.15 -3.02 -1.70
C ILE A 21 -4.48 -1.90 -2.68
N ALA A 22 -4.99 -0.80 -2.15
CA ALA A 22 -5.25 0.41 -2.92
C ALA A 22 -3.90 1.06 -3.26
N VAL A 23 -3.74 1.53 -4.50
CA VAL A 23 -2.53 2.22 -4.95
C VAL A 23 -2.83 3.39 -5.87
N ILE A 24 -1.92 4.36 -5.87
CA ILE A 24 -1.87 5.44 -6.86
C ILE A 24 -0.47 5.49 -7.50
N PRO A 25 -0.33 5.96 -8.75
CA PRO A 25 0.98 6.15 -9.36
C PRO A 25 1.83 7.09 -8.52
N VAL A 26 3.11 6.78 -8.37
CA VAL A 26 4.04 7.75 -7.79
C VAL A 26 4.20 8.92 -8.76
N THR A 27 4.01 10.15 -8.28
CA THR A 27 4.19 11.39 -9.06
C THR A 27 5.65 11.84 -9.07
N ASP A 28 6.34 11.65 -7.95
CA ASP A 28 7.69 12.12 -7.75
C ASP A 28 8.74 11.19 -8.36
N THR A 29 9.95 11.71 -8.56
CA THR A 29 11.08 10.87 -8.95
C THR A 29 11.70 10.25 -7.71
N ILE A 30 11.70 8.91 -7.63
CA ILE A 30 12.28 8.20 -6.49
C ILE A 30 13.75 7.87 -6.75
N LYS A 31 14.60 8.22 -5.79
CA LYS A 31 16.03 7.93 -5.78
C LYS A 31 16.36 7.02 -4.60
N VAL A 32 17.27 6.08 -4.80
CA VAL A 32 17.94 5.37 -3.71
C VAL A 32 19.23 6.12 -3.43
N ALA A 33 19.39 6.61 -2.19
CA ALA A 33 20.59 7.29 -1.73
C ALA A 33 21.47 6.31 -0.93
N GLY A 34 22.78 6.49 -1.02
CA GLY A 34 23.74 5.83 -0.12
C GLY A 34 23.86 6.56 1.22
N ASP A 35 24.58 5.96 2.16
CA ASP A 35 24.84 6.52 3.49
C ASP A 35 25.61 7.86 3.43
N ASP A 36 26.33 8.11 2.34
CA ASP A 36 27.07 9.34 2.04
C ASP A 36 26.20 10.43 1.38
N TRP A 37 24.89 10.22 1.30
CA TRP A 37 23.92 11.11 0.63
C TRP A 37 24.14 11.28 -0.88
N VAL A 38 24.84 10.35 -1.52
CA VAL A 38 25.02 10.31 -2.97
C VAL A 38 23.95 9.42 -3.61
N VAL A 39 23.42 9.86 -4.76
CA VAL A 39 22.43 9.08 -5.52
C VAL A 39 23.09 7.80 -6.05
N GLN A 40 22.58 6.64 -5.65
CA GLN A 40 23.00 5.33 -6.14
C GLN A 40 22.15 4.87 -7.33
N GLN A 41 20.84 5.09 -7.25
CA GLN A 41 19.91 4.62 -8.27
C GLN A 41 18.73 5.58 -8.44
N THR A 42 18.23 5.69 -9.67
CA THR A 42 16.92 6.28 -9.96
C THR A 42 15.97 5.15 -10.32
N LEU A 43 14.88 5.01 -9.57
CA LEU A 43 13.92 3.93 -9.82
C LEU A 43 13.00 4.30 -11.01
N PRO A 44 12.73 3.38 -11.95
CA PRO A 44 11.79 3.62 -13.05
C PRO A 44 10.36 3.80 -12.52
N ARG A 45 9.89 5.05 -12.53
CA ARG A 45 8.59 5.46 -11.97
C ARG A 45 7.38 4.66 -12.50
N GLY A 46 7.44 4.16 -13.74
CA GLY A 46 6.33 3.44 -14.38
C GLY A 46 5.90 2.15 -13.69
N ASN A 47 6.76 1.58 -12.84
CA ASN A 47 6.46 0.37 -12.05
C ASN A 47 6.34 0.66 -10.54
N LEU A 48 6.34 1.93 -10.13
CA LEU A 48 6.25 2.32 -8.72
C LEU A 48 4.86 2.85 -8.38
N TRP A 49 4.37 2.40 -7.24
CA TRP A 49 3.04 2.69 -6.77
C TRP A 49 3.09 3.09 -5.30
N ALA A 50 2.41 4.18 -4.95
CA ALA A 50 2.22 4.59 -3.58
C ALA A 50 1.00 3.84 -3.02
N VAL A 51 1.24 3.09 -1.94
CA VAL A 51 0.21 2.28 -1.26
C VAL A 51 -0.70 3.18 -0.43
N GLN A 52 -1.99 2.89 -0.46
CA GLN A 52 -3.05 3.53 0.31
C GLN A 52 -3.84 2.48 1.10
N THR A 53 -4.63 2.94 2.07
CA THR A 53 -5.70 2.17 2.71
C THR A 53 -7.03 2.51 2.03
N PRO A 54 -8.00 1.59 1.88
CA PRO A 54 -8.06 0.30 2.55
C PRO A 54 -7.18 -0.79 1.91
N GLN A 55 -6.60 -1.61 2.77
CA GLN A 55 -6.02 -2.90 2.41
C GLN A 55 -7.04 -3.98 2.79
N VAL A 56 -7.26 -4.95 1.91
CA VAL A 56 -8.32 -5.95 2.05
C VAL A 56 -7.71 -7.34 2.00
N PHE A 57 -7.98 -8.13 3.04
CA PHE A 57 -7.43 -9.47 3.16
C PHE A 57 -8.52 -10.46 3.54
N ARG A 58 -8.38 -11.69 3.05
CA ARG A 58 -9.07 -12.83 3.62
C ARG A 58 -8.63 -13.01 5.07
N PHE A 59 -9.62 -13.25 5.93
CA PHE A 59 -9.42 -13.32 7.37
C PHE A 59 -8.40 -14.39 7.78
N ASP A 60 -8.43 -15.57 7.15
CA ASP A 60 -7.50 -16.66 7.44
C ASP A 60 -6.07 -16.31 7.05
N ILE A 61 -5.87 -15.67 5.90
CA ILE A 61 -4.55 -15.23 5.41
C ILE A 61 -3.93 -14.20 6.37
N ILE A 62 -4.66 -13.14 6.70
CA ILE A 62 -4.10 -12.07 7.53
C ILE A 62 -3.84 -12.56 8.96
N THR A 63 -4.72 -13.40 9.51
CA THR A 63 -4.54 -13.98 10.84
C THR A 63 -3.32 -14.90 10.89
N GLU A 64 -3.08 -15.68 9.83
CA GLU A 64 -1.89 -16.51 9.70
C GLU A 64 -0.61 -15.65 9.63
N ALA A 65 -0.62 -14.59 8.82
CA ALA A 65 0.49 -13.64 8.68
C ALA A 65 0.90 -13.05 10.02
N TYR A 66 -0.08 -12.56 10.79
CA TYR A 66 0.15 -12.02 12.13
C TYR A 66 0.66 -13.04 13.16
N ARG A 67 0.43 -14.34 12.96
CA ARG A 67 0.93 -15.39 13.88
C ARG A 67 2.33 -15.86 13.56
N GLN A 68 2.73 -15.82 12.29
CA GLN A 68 3.98 -16.42 11.82
C GLN A 68 5.08 -15.39 11.58
N VAL A 69 4.73 -14.13 11.31
CA VAL A 69 5.70 -13.08 11.02
C VAL A 69 5.93 -12.23 12.26
N GLU A 70 7.10 -12.39 12.86
CA GLU A 70 7.62 -11.50 13.91
C GLU A 70 8.60 -10.49 13.28
N ALA A 71 8.06 -9.49 12.58
CA ALA A 71 8.86 -8.42 11.96
C ALA A 71 8.20 -7.06 12.16
N GLU A 72 9.02 -6.02 12.34
CA GLU A 72 8.54 -4.64 12.18
C GLU A 72 8.24 -4.40 10.71
N VAL A 73 6.96 -4.28 10.38
CA VAL A 73 6.47 -3.97 9.04
C VAL A 73 5.87 -2.57 8.99
N THR A 74 5.93 -1.95 7.82
CA THR A 74 5.34 -0.63 7.60
C THR A 74 3.86 -0.69 7.21
N ASP A 75 3.36 -1.86 6.80
CA ASP A 75 1.95 -2.13 6.51
C ASP A 75 1.57 -3.62 6.62
N ASP A 76 0.27 -3.91 6.58
CA ASP A 76 -0.27 -5.27 6.73
C ASP A 76 0.04 -6.17 5.52
N ALA A 77 0.07 -5.59 4.33
CA ALA A 77 0.38 -6.29 3.09
C ALA A 77 1.79 -6.91 3.13
N SER A 78 2.76 -6.22 3.71
CA SER A 78 4.12 -6.74 3.89
C SER A 78 4.15 -8.04 4.69
N LEU A 79 3.29 -8.23 5.69
CA LEU A 79 3.19 -9.49 6.45
C LEU A 79 2.71 -10.63 5.54
N VAL A 80 1.70 -10.33 4.73
CA VAL A 80 1.07 -11.29 3.82
C VAL A 80 2.03 -11.70 2.69
N GLU A 81 2.79 -10.75 2.15
CA GLU A 81 3.84 -10.97 1.14
C GLU A 81 4.98 -11.85 1.66
N GLN A 82 5.39 -11.67 2.92
CA GLN A 82 6.45 -12.48 3.55
C GLN A 82 6.08 -13.96 3.69
N LEU A 83 4.78 -14.27 3.83
CA LEU A 83 4.28 -15.65 3.77
C LEU A 83 4.12 -16.20 2.34
N GLY A 84 4.47 -15.42 1.32
CA GLY A 84 4.42 -15.82 -0.10
C GLY A 84 3.03 -15.71 -0.72
N TYR A 85 2.05 -15.11 -0.03
CA TYR A 85 0.75 -14.82 -0.62
C TYR A 85 0.87 -13.71 -1.67
N LYS A 86 0.05 -13.81 -2.71
CA LYS A 86 -0.04 -12.78 -3.74
C LYS A 86 -0.93 -11.65 -3.24
N VAL A 87 -0.43 -10.42 -3.30
CA VAL A 87 -1.20 -9.21 -3.02
C VAL A 87 -1.48 -8.49 -4.34
N LYS A 88 -2.76 -8.31 -4.68
CA LYS A 88 -3.16 -7.68 -5.95
C LYS A 88 -3.41 -6.19 -5.77
N LEU A 89 -2.90 -5.39 -6.71
CA LEU A 89 -3.08 -3.94 -6.69
C LEU A 89 -4.46 -3.56 -7.26
N TYR A 90 -5.06 -2.51 -6.71
CA TYR A 90 -6.21 -1.85 -7.33
C TYR A 90 -6.10 -0.32 -7.19
N MET A 91 -6.72 0.40 -8.12
CA MET A 91 -6.60 1.86 -8.15
C MET A 91 -7.33 2.51 -6.98
N GLY A 92 -6.60 3.34 -6.24
CA GLY A 92 -7.11 4.28 -5.26
C GLY A 92 -7.45 5.64 -5.87
N SER A 93 -7.53 6.66 -5.02
CA SER A 93 -7.75 8.05 -5.44
C SER A 93 -6.72 8.96 -4.78
N TYR A 94 -6.27 10.00 -5.49
CA TYR A 94 -5.44 11.04 -4.88
C TYR A 94 -6.16 11.76 -3.75
N ASP A 95 -7.50 11.81 -3.76
CA ASP A 95 -8.30 12.38 -2.67
C ASP A 95 -8.30 11.47 -1.44
N ASN A 96 -7.86 10.22 -1.56
CA ASN A 96 -7.75 9.27 -0.46
C ASN A 96 -6.41 9.44 0.27
N ILE A 97 -6.15 10.68 0.69
CA ILE A 97 -4.91 11.05 1.36
C ILE A 97 -4.81 10.37 2.73
N LYS A 98 -3.62 9.84 3.02
CA LYS A 98 -3.26 9.44 4.38
C LYS A 98 -2.94 10.72 5.13
N ILE A 99 -3.76 11.10 6.10
CA ILE A 99 -3.51 12.28 6.92
C ILE A 99 -2.36 11.93 7.89
N THR A 100 -1.16 12.45 7.63
CA THR A 100 0.04 12.22 8.46
C THR A 100 0.68 13.51 8.95
N THR A 101 0.32 14.65 8.36
CA THR A 101 0.83 15.97 8.70
C THR A 101 -0.32 16.96 9.00
N PRO A 102 -0.04 18.09 9.68
CA PRO A 102 -1.03 19.16 9.85
C PRO A 102 -1.55 19.74 8.53
N ASP A 103 -0.70 19.79 7.50
CA ASP A 103 -1.07 20.31 6.19
C ASP A 103 -2.08 19.39 5.48
N ASP A 104 -1.95 18.07 5.65
CA ASP A 104 -2.93 17.09 5.13
C ASP A 104 -4.32 17.29 5.74
N LEU A 105 -4.39 17.77 6.99
CA LEU A 105 -5.66 18.03 7.66
C LEU A 105 -6.40 19.21 7.03
N ALA A 106 -5.69 20.28 6.67
CA ALA A 106 -6.27 21.45 6.01
C ALA A 106 -6.79 21.15 4.60
N LEU A 107 -6.24 20.13 3.93
CA LEU A 107 -6.73 19.61 2.65
C LEU A 107 -7.96 18.69 2.79
N ALA A 108 -8.23 18.17 3.99
CA ALA A 108 -9.31 17.24 4.27
C ALA A 108 -10.60 17.90 4.81
N GLU A 109 -10.53 19.16 5.26
CA GLU A 109 -11.68 20.01 5.62
C GLU A 109 -12.45 20.52 4.38
#